data_AF-A0A399RH82-F1
#
_entry.id   AF-A0A399RH82-F1
#
_cell.length_a   1.000
_cell.length_b   1.000
_cell.length_c   1.000
_cell.angle_alpha   90.00
_cell.angle_beta   90.00
_cell.angle_gamma   90.00
#
_symmetry.space_group_name_H-M   'P 1'
#
loop_
_entity.id
_entity.type
_entity.pdbx_description
1 polymer ?
#
loop_
_entity_poly.entity_id
_entity_poly.type
_entity_poly.pdbx_seq_one_letter_code
_entity_poly.pdbx_strand_id
1 'polypeptide(L)'
;MNFLSLAAPAANGEAAGGASFPPFDPWHFPSQLFWLAILFGILYLALSRFILPKLGGVIENREDTIADSLDEAARLNEQSKEAKQQQDLALAEARGKARDTADKAREKVEAEIAAETAKVDADLGERLAEAEARIQTLRTNAMSNVEQIATSATQAMLGRLGVTVTEADARQAVARNTQQEG
;
A
#
# COMPACT_ATOMS: atom_id res chain seq x y z
N MET A 1 -10.02 -33.43 97.37
CA MET A 1 -11.34 -34.06 97.58
C MET A 1 -12.13 -33.15 98.50
N ASN A 2 -13.27 -32.66 98.02
CA ASN A 2 -14.43 -32.27 98.81
C ASN A 2 -14.44 -30.96 99.64
N PHE A 3 -15.68 -30.50 99.80
CA PHE A 3 -16.26 -29.54 100.78
C PHE A 3 -16.32 -28.06 100.33
N LEU A 4 -17.46 -27.57 99.82
CA LEU A 4 -18.77 -27.36 100.48
C LEU A 4 -18.72 -26.22 101.50
N SER A 5 -19.55 -25.20 101.24
CA SER A 5 -20.32 -24.40 102.20
C SER A 5 -19.56 -23.70 103.34
N LEU A 6 -19.73 -22.39 103.40
CA LEU A 6 -20.43 -21.82 104.55
C LEU A 6 -21.13 -20.52 104.14
N ALA A 7 -22.45 -20.54 104.26
CA ALA A 7 -23.28 -19.36 104.17
C ALA A 7 -23.34 -18.65 105.53
N ALA A 8 -23.24 -17.31 105.45
CA ALA A 8 -23.94 -16.30 106.26
C ALA A 8 -23.54 -16.13 107.74
N PRO A 9 -24.00 -15.05 108.43
CA PRO A 9 -24.31 -13.68 108.01
C PRO A 9 -23.69 -12.63 108.96
N ALA A 10 -23.66 -11.35 108.58
CA ALA A 10 -23.73 -10.25 109.55
C ALA A 10 -24.20 -8.96 108.85
N ALA A 11 -25.46 -8.62 109.07
CA ALA A 11 -25.96 -7.27 108.90
C ALA A 11 -25.48 -6.42 110.09
N ASN A 12 -25.01 -5.20 109.84
CA ASN A 12 -25.00 -4.10 110.80
C ASN A 12 -25.14 -2.79 110.03
N GLY A 13 -26.01 -1.92 110.55
CA GLY A 13 -26.64 -0.83 109.80
C GLY A 13 -25.95 0.54 109.86
N GLU A 14 -26.67 1.44 109.18
CA GLU A 14 -26.80 2.90 109.37
C GLU A 14 -25.93 3.91 108.59
N ALA A 15 -26.69 4.93 108.15
CA ALA A 15 -26.37 6.32 107.83
C ALA A 15 -25.92 6.71 106.40
N ALA A 16 -26.94 7.12 105.62
CA ALA A 16 -26.99 8.26 104.69
C ALA A 16 -25.68 8.94 104.25
N GLY A 17 -25.36 8.81 102.96
CA GLY A 17 -24.42 9.66 102.24
C GLY A 17 -23.96 9.06 100.91
N GLY A 18 -24.70 9.34 99.82
CA GLY A 18 -24.22 9.21 98.43
C GLY A 18 -23.42 7.96 98.05
N ALA A 19 -24.01 6.76 98.16
CA ALA A 19 -23.36 5.54 97.70
C ALA A 19 -23.34 5.48 96.16
N SER A 20 -22.27 5.99 95.56
CA SER A 20 -21.95 5.71 94.15
C SER A 20 -21.75 4.20 93.98
N PHE A 21 -22.27 3.63 92.89
CA PHE A 21 -22.08 2.22 92.53
C PHE A 21 -20.58 1.88 92.60
N PRO A 22 -20.13 0.82 93.32
CA PRO A 22 -18.70 0.59 93.59
C PRO A 22 -17.78 0.55 92.35
N PRO A 23 -18.23 0.09 91.17
CA PRO A 23 -17.48 0.23 89.90
C PRO A 23 -17.30 1.66 89.36
N PHE A 24 -18.11 2.62 89.82
CA PHE A 24 -18.10 4.02 89.41
C PHE A 24 -17.64 4.94 90.55
N ASP A 25 -16.56 4.56 91.22
CA ASP A 25 -15.90 5.40 92.22
C ASP A 25 -14.98 6.44 91.53
N PRO A 26 -15.28 7.76 91.60
CA PRO A 26 -14.63 8.78 90.77
C PRO A 26 -13.11 8.93 90.94
N TRP A 27 -12.58 8.41 92.04
CA TRP A 27 -11.18 8.55 92.41
C TRP A 27 -10.20 7.86 91.45
N HIS A 28 -10.63 6.80 90.73
CA HIS A 28 -9.76 6.03 89.85
C HIS A 28 -9.81 6.50 88.37
N PHE A 29 -10.82 7.28 87.99
CA PHE A 29 -10.98 7.78 86.62
C PHE A 29 -9.81 8.64 86.12
N PRO A 30 -9.18 9.53 86.93
CA PRO A 30 -8.07 10.35 86.44
C PRO A 30 -6.86 9.53 85.97
N SER A 31 -6.52 8.45 86.68
CA SER A 31 -5.42 7.56 86.31
C SER A 31 -5.74 6.75 85.05
N GLN A 32 -6.97 6.25 84.93
CA GLN A 32 -7.44 5.56 83.72
C GLN A 32 -7.43 6.49 82.51
N LEU A 33 -7.91 7.72 82.66
CA LEU A 33 -7.89 8.75 81.61
C LEU A 33 -6.47 9.16 81.23
N PHE A 34 -5.55 9.24 82.19
CA PHE A 34 -4.14 9.54 81.93
C PHE A 34 -3.48 8.45 81.08
N TRP A 35 -3.62 7.18 81.45
CA TRP A 35 -3.08 6.06 80.65
C TRP A 35 -3.80 5.91 79.31
N LEU A 36 -5.11 6.15 79.27
CA LEU A 36 -5.88 6.18 78.02
C LEU A 36 -5.33 7.28 77.11
N ALA A 37 -5.09 8.48 77.62
CA ALA A 37 -4.53 9.58 76.83
C ALA A 37 -3.13 9.26 76.29
N ILE A 38 -2.27 8.62 77.09
CA ILE A 38 -0.94 8.17 76.64
C ILE A 38 -1.06 7.13 75.53
N LEU A 39 -1.82 6.06 75.76
CA LEU A 39 -2.00 4.98 74.77
C LEU A 39 -2.67 5.50 73.50
N PHE A 40 -3.71 6.31 73.65
CA PHE A 40 -4.42 6.91 72.52
C PHE A 40 -3.51 7.89 71.77
N GLY A 41 -2.66 8.66 72.45
CA GLY A 41 -1.67 9.53 71.83
C GLY A 41 -0.62 8.76 71.03
N ILE A 42 -0.09 7.67 71.58
CA ILE A 42 0.85 6.78 70.89
C ILE A 42 0.17 6.13 69.67
N LEU A 43 -1.05 5.62 69.84
CA LEU A 43 -1.84 5.02 68.76
C LEU A 43 -2.15 6.03 67.66
N TYR A 44 -2.54 7.26 68.04
CA TYR A 44 -2.82 8.36 67.12
C TYR A 44 -1.57 8.73 66.31
N LEU A 45 -0.40 8.86 66.95
CA LEU A 45 0.86 9.12 66.27
C LEU A 45 1.23 7.98 65.32
N ALA A 46 1.04 6.73 65.72
CA ALA A 46 1.29 5.57 64.86
C ALA A 46 0.37 5.56 63.62
N LEU A 47 -0.94 5.82 63.80
CA LEU A 47 -1.90 5.92 62.71
C LEU A 47 -1.58 7.08 61.76
N SER A 48 -1.38 8.26 62.33
CA SER A 48 -1.09 9.49 61.58
C SER A 48 0.21 9.37 60.79
N ARG A 49 1.27 8.81 61.39
CA ARG A 49 2.60 8.85 60.79
C ARG A 49 2.98 7.62 59.97
N PHE A 50 2.36 6.46 60.22
CA PHE A 50 2.69 5.21 59.53
C PHE A 50 1.55 4.63 58.70
N ILE A 51 0.32 4.59 59.23
CA ILE A 51 -0.78 3.85 58.58
C ILE A 51 -1.44 4.68 57.48
N LEU A 52 -1.81 5.93 57.79
CA LEU A 52 -2.40 6.85 56.80
C LEU A 52 -1.51 7.11 55.57
N PRO A 53 -0.20 7.42 55.71
CA PRO A 53 0.65 7.64 54.53
C PRO A 53 0.82 6.38 53.69
N LYS A 54 0.84 5.19 54.30
CA LYS A 54 0.87 3.93 53.54
C LYS A 54 -0.41 3.67 52.76
N LEU A 55 -1.56 4.04 53.31
CA LEU A 55 -2.84 3.88 52.63
C LEU A 55 -2.99 4.89 51.49
N GLY A 56 -2.58 6.15 51.71
CA GLY A 56 -2.55 7.19 50.67
C GLY A 56 -1.67 6.80 49.48
N GLY A 57 -0.45 6.29 49.74
CA GLY A 57 0.46 5.87 48.69
C GLY A 57 -0.05 4.72 47.81
N VAL A 58 -0.93 3.84 48.31
CA VAL A 58 -1.51 2.77 47.51
C VAL A 58 -2.59 3.30 46.56
N ILE A 59 -3.37 4.29 46.99
CA ILE A 59 -4.40 4.92 46.17
C ILE A 59 -3.73 5.72 45.05
N GLU A 60 -2.77 6.56 45.40
CA GLU A 60 -2.04 7.39 44.44
C GLU A 60 -1.27 6.54 43.42
N ASN A 61 -0.56 5.49 43.87
CA ASN A 61 0.12 4.57 42.94
C ASN A 61 -0.84 3.88 41.95
N ARG A 62 -2.09 3.61 42.36
CA ARG A 62 -3.10 3.04 41.45
C ARG A 62 -3.61 4.08 40.46
N GLU A 63 -3.89 5.30 40.93
CA GLU A 63 -4.32 6.40 40.08
C GLU A 63 -3.25 6.74 39.04
N ASP A 64 -1.99 6.85 39.46
CA ASP A 64 -0.83 7.09 38.60
C ASP A 64 -0.65 5.97 37.58
N THR A 65 -0.70 4.70 38.00
CA THR A 65 -0.57 3.57 37.06
C THR A 65 -1.70 3.55 36.03
N ILE A 66 -2.92 3.88 36.43
CA ILE A 66 -4.07 3.93 35.51
C ILE A 66 -3.91 5.10 34.54
N ALA A 67 -3.54 6.28 35.05
CA ALA A 67 -3.28 7.46 34.22
C ALA A 67 -2.18 7.18 33.19
N ASP A 68 -1.03 6.65 33.62
CA ASP A 68 0.07 6.26 32.75
C ASP A 68 -0.37 5.25 31.69
N SER A 69 -1.17 4.25 32.07
CA SER A 69 -1.68 3.24 31.12
C SER A 69 -2.66 3.82 30.10
N LEU A 70 -3.47 4.79 30.49
CA LEU A 70 -4.42 5.48 29.61
C LEU A 70 -3.68 6.41 28.65
N ASP A 71 -2.69 7.14 29.13
CA ASP A 71 -1.85 8.02 28.32
C ASP A 71 -1.03 7.21 27.31
N GLU A 72 -0.44 6.10 27.74
CA GLU A 72 0.28 5.19 26.84
C GLU A 72 -0.66 4.58 25.79
N ALA A 73 -1.85 4.14 26.20
CA ALA A 73 -2.85 3.62 25.26
C ALA A 73 -3.34 4.70 24.27
N ALA A 74 -3.51 5.95 24.72
CA ALA A 74 -3.88 7.07 23.86
C ALA A 74 -2.76 7.36 22.85
N ARG A 75 -1.50 7.38 23.31
CA ARG A 75 -0.33 7.57 22.46
C ARG A 75 -0.19 6.47 21.40
N LEU A 76 -0.33 5.21 21.78
CA LEU A 76 -0.26 4.07 20.85
C LEU A 76 -1.42 4.07 19.85
N ASN A 77 -2.61 4.47 20.28
CA ASN A 77 -3.75 4.64 19.37
C ASN A 77 -3.49 5.76 18.36
N GLU A 78 -2.93 6.89 18.78
CA GLU A 78 -2.63 7.99 17.88
C GLU A 78 -1.54 7.61 16.87
N GLN A 79 -0.45 6.99 17.33
CA GLN A 79 0.59 6.45 16.44
C GLN A 79 0.02 5.44 15.44
N SER A 80 -0.91 4.58 15.87
CA SER A 80 -1.58 3.62 14.98
C SER A 80 -2.44 4.30 13.93
N LYS A 81 -3.17 5.37 14.30
CA LYS A 81 -3.97 6.16 13.35
C LYS A 81 -3.06 6.88 12.35
N GLU A 82 -2.00 7.52 12.82
CA GLU A 82 -1.01 8.17 11.95
C GLU A 82 -0.37 7.17 10.99
N ALA A 83 0.09 6.02 11.50
CA ALA A 83 0.65 4.96 10.67
C ALA A 83 -0.34 4.43 9.64
N LYS A 84 -1.62 4.29 10.02
CA LYS A 84 -2.69 3.89 9.10
C LYS A 84 -2.91 4.94 8.01
N GLN A 85 -2.97 6.22 8.36
CA GLN A 85 -3.11 7.29 7.38
C GLN A 85 -1.92 7.33 6.41
N GLN A 86 -0.69 7.21 6.90
CA GLN A 86 0.51 7.16 6.07
C GLN A 86 0.50 5.94 5.13
N GLN A 87 0.06 4.77 5.62
CA GLN A 87 -0.10 3.58 4.79
C GLN A 87 -1.15 3.80 3.70
N ASP A 88 -2.32 4.36 4.04
CA ASP A 88 -3.41 4.60 3.10
C ASP A 88 -2.96 5.61 2.01
N LEU A 89 -2.23 6.67 2.40
CA LEU A 89 -1.63 7.63 1.48
C LEU A 89 -0.58 6.98 0.57
N ALA A 90 0.34 6.20 1.14
CA ALA A 90 1.38 5.51 0.37
C ALA A 90 0.77 4.50 -0.63
N LEU A 91 -0.31 3.81 -0.25
CA LEU A 91 -1.06 2.92 -1.14
C LEU A 91 -1.75 3.69 -2.27
N ALA A 92 -2.36 4.83 -1.98
CA ALA A 92 -2.98 5.68 -2.99
C ALA A 92 -1.93 6.22 -3.98
N GLU A 93 -0.79 6.70 -3.48
CA GLU A 93 0.32 7.19 -4.30
C GLU A 93 0.93 6.09 -5.16
N ALA A 94 1.19 4.91 -4.59
CA ALA A 94 1.73 3.76 -5.32
C ALA A 94 0.77 3.31 -6.45
N ARG A 95 -0.54 3.27 -6.19
CA ARG A 95 -1.55 2.97 -7.22
C ARG A 95 -1.60 4.05 -8.30
N GLY A 96 -1.48 5.32 -7.92
CA GLY A 96 -1.39 6.44 -8.86
C GLY A 96 -0.17 6.34 -9.78
N LYS A 97 1.02 6.12 -9.19
CA LYS A 97 2.28 5.92 -9.93
C LYS A 97 2.23 4.70 -10.85
N ALA A 98 1.62 3.60 -10.40
CA ALA A 98 1.48 2.41 -11.23
C ALA A 98 0.60 2.66 -12.47
N ARG A 99 -0.52 3.38 -12.31
CA ARG A 99 -1.39 3.78 -13.42
C ARG A 99 -0.66 4.71 -14.39
N ASP A 100 -0.04 5.77 -13.88
CA ASP A 100 0.73 6.72 -14.69
C ASP A 100 1.89 6.03 -15.45
N THR A 101 2.57 5.07 -14.82
CA THR A 101 3.61 4.27 -15.49
C THR A 101 3.03 3.39 -16.58
N ALA A 102 1.89 2.74 -16.32
CA ALA A 102 1.23 1.90 -17.31
C ALA A 102 0.73 2.71 -18.52
N ASP A 103 0.17 3.90 -18.28
CA ASP A 103 -0.32 4.80 -19.33
C ASP A 103 0.85 5.32 -20.16
N LYS A 104 1.93 5.79 -19.52
CA LYS A 104 3.16 6.21 -20.22
C LYS A 104 3.81 5.07 -21.02
N ALA A 105 3.78 3.84 -20.51
CA ALA A 105 4.31 2.69 -21.23
C ALA A 105 3.46 2.39 -22.47
N ARG A 106 2.12 2.47 -22.36
CA ARG A 106 1.22 2.30 -23.50
C ARG A 106 1.44 3.36 -24.57
N GLU A 107 1.49 4.64 -24.18
CA GLU A 107 1.75 5.75 -25.10
C GLU A 107 3.10 5.58 -25.83
N LYS A 108 4.15 5.17 -25.11
CA LYS A 108 5.47 4.89 -25.72
C LYS A 108 5.40 3.74 -26.71
N VAL A 109 4.76 2.64 -26.35
CA VAL A 109 4.62 1.47 -27.23
C VAL A 109 3.81 1.82 -28.47
N GLU A 110 2.71 2.56 -28.33
CA GLU A 110 1.91 3.02 -29.47
C GLU A 110 2.72 3.95 -30.39
N ALA A 111 3.50 4.86 -29.82
CA ALA A 111 4.39 5.74 -30.60
C ALA A 111 5.50 4.96 -31.32
N GLU A 112 6.11 3.97 -30.67
CA GLU A 112 7.12 3.10 -31.28
C GLU A 112 6.53 2.24 -32.40
N ILE A 113 5.34 1.65 -32.19
CA ILE A 113 4.63 0.90 -33.23
C ILE A 113 4.33 1.80 -34.42
N ALA A 114 3.76 2.99 -34.20
CA ALA A 114 3.44 3.92 -35.28
C ALA A 114 4.70 4.34 -36.07
N ALA A 115 5.81 4.61 -35.37
CA ALA A 115 7.07 4.96 -36.01
C ALA A 115 7.65 3.79 -36.81
N GLU A 116 7.59 2.57 -36.29
CA GLU A 116 8.12 1.39 -36.99
C GLU A 116 7.24 0.99 -38.18
N THR A 117 5.91 1.05 -38.04
CA THR A 117 4.98 0.87 -39.16
C THR A 117 5.25 1.89 -40.26
N ALA A 118 5.43 3.18 -39.93
CA ALA A 118 5.74 4.20 -40.92
C ALA A 118 7.07 3.95 -41.66
N LYS A 119 8.10 3.43 -40.98
CA LYS A 119 9.36 3.03 -41.63
C LYS A 119 9.18 1.83 -42.55
N VAL A 120 8.46 0.80 -42.09
CA VAL A 120 8.20 -0.41 -42.88
C VAL A 120 7.37 -0.06 -44.12
N ASP A 121 6.35 0.78 -43.98
CA ASP A 121 5.55 1.25 -45.11
C ASP A 121 6.39 2.05 -46.12
N ALA A 122 7.34 2.86 -45.64
CA ALA A 122 8.28 3.57 -46.51
C ALA A 122 9.24 2.63 -47.27
N ASP A 123 9.86 1.66 -46.58
CA ASP A 123 10.73 0.64 -47.21
C ASP A 123 9.95 -0.22 -48.21
N LEU A 124 8.72 -0.62 -47.87
CA LEU A 124 7.84 -1.33 -48.79
C LEU A 124 7.50 -0.49 -50.02
N GLY A 125 7.22 0.80 -49.84
CA GLY A 125 6.96 1.74 -50.95
C GLY A 125 8.16 1.86 -51.89
N GLU A 126 9.37 1.97 -51.35
CA GLU A 126 10.60 2.03 -52.15
C GLU A 126 10.84 0.73 -52.92
N ARG A 127 10.70 -0.43 -52.26
CA ARG A 127 10.85 -1.74 -52.90
C ARG A 127 9.81 -1.99 -53.98
N LEU A 128 8.58 -1.57 -53.77
CA LEU A 128 7.52 -1.65 -54.78
C LEU A 128 7.86 -0.79 -55.98
N ALA A 129 8.31 0.46 -55.77
CA ALA A 129 8.74 1.34 -56.86
C ALA A 129 9.92 0.77 -57.66
N GLU A 130 10.91 0.19 -56.97
CA GLU A 130 12.05 -0.48 -57.62
C GLU A 130 11.60 -1.72 -58.43
N ALA A 131 10.72 -2.54 -57.86
CA ALA A 131 10.17 -3.70 -58.53
C ALA A 131 9.36 -3.31 -59.78
N GLU A 132 8.52 -2.27 -59.68
CA GLU A 132 7.75 -1.72 -60.80
C GLU A 132 8.68 -1.24 -61.92
N ALA A 133 9.74 -0.50 -61.58
CA ALA A 133 10.74 -0.02 -62.55
C ALA A 133 11.49 -1.17 -63.23
N ARG A 134 11.85 -2.23 -62.48
CA ARG A 134 12.46 -3.45 -63.04
C ARG A 134 11.50 -4.17 -63.97
N ILE A 135 10.23 -4.33 -63.60
CA ILE A 135 9.20 -4.96 -64.43
C ILE A 135 9.01 -4.17 -65.73
N GLN A 136 8.92 -2.85 -65.67
CA GLN A 136 8.81 -2.00 -66.86
C GLN A 136 10.02 -2.17 -67.78
N THR A 137 11.24 -2.15 -67.23
CA THR A 137 12.46 -2.37 -68.00
C THR A 137 12.47 -3.75 -68.66
N LEU A 138 12.09 -4.80 -67.92
CA LEU A 138 12.00 -6.16 -68.45
C LEU A 138 10.96 -6.26 -69.56
N ARG A 139 9.81 -5.60 -69.40
CA ARG A 139 8.76 -5.53 -70.43
C ARG A 139 9.26 -4.84 -71.69
N THR A 140 9.90 -3.68 -71.58
CA THR A 140 10.46 -2.97 -72.72
C THR A 140 11.51 -3.80 -73.45
N ASN A 141 12.42 -4.45 -72.70
CA ASN A 141 13.42 -5.34 -73.28
C ASN A 141 12.80 -6.55 -73.98
N ALA A 142 11.79 -7.18 -73.37
CA ALA A 142 11.08 -8.31 -73.98
C ALA A 142 10.38 -7.91 -75.28
N MET A 143 9.69 -6.76 -75.31
CA MET A 143 9.06 -6.24 -76.52
C MET A 143 10.08 -5.91 -77.61
N SER A 144 11.21 -5.27 -77.26
CA SER A 144 12.29 -5.02 -78.21
C SER A 144 12.88 -6.31 -78.77
N ASN A 145 13.06 -7.34 -77.95
CA ASN A 145 13.56 -8.64 -78.40
C ASN A 145 12.57 -9.33 -79.36
N VAL A 146 11.26 -9.24 -79.09
CA VAL A 146 10.22 -9.76 -79.99
C VAL A 146 10.24 -9.02 -81.33
N GLU A 147 10.36 -7.70 -81.35
CA GLU A 147 10.49 -6.91 -82.59
C GLU A 147 11.73 -7.30 -83.40
N GLN A 148 12.86 -7.51 -82.74
CA GLN A 148 14.09 -7.99 -83.39
C GLN A 148 13.93 -9.40 -83.97
N ILE A 149 13.33 -10.33 -83.23
CA ILE A 149 13.06 -11.70 -83.70
C ILE A 149 12.09 -11.66 -84.89
N ALA A 150 11.01 -10.88 -84.82
CA ALA A 150 10.05 -10.75 -85.91
C ALA A 150 10.69 -10.14 -87.17
N THR A 151 11.52 -9.10 -87.02
CA THR A 151 12.26 -8.48 -88.12
C THR A 151 13.21 -9.47 -88.78
N SER A 152 14.04 -10.15 -87.98
CA SER A 152 14.99 -11.14 -88.50
C SER A 152 14.32 -12.35 -89.15
N ALA A 153 13.21 -12.85 -88.58
CA ALA A 153 12.41 -13.90 -89.19
C ALA A 153 11.80 -13.47 -90.53
N THR A 154 11.26 -12.25 -90.59
CA THR A 154 10.72 -11.65 -91.82
C THR A 154 11.81 -11.54 -92.90
N GLN A 155 12.98 -11.00 -92.55
CA GLN A 155 14.13 -10.93 -93.47
C GLN A 155 14.58 -12.32 -93.95
N ALA A 156 14.65 -13.30 -93.06
CA ALA A 156 15.04 -14.67 -93.41
C ALA A 156 14.03 -15.34 -94.37
N MET A 157 12.72 -15.10 -94.18
CA MET A 157 11.67 -15.59 -95.08
C MET A 157 11.71 -14.92 -96.45
N LEU A 158 11.84 -13.59 -96.51
CA LEU A 158 11.94 -12.83 -97.77
C LEU A 158 13.23 -13.17 -98.54
N GLY A 159 14.35 -13.36 -97.83
CA GLY A 159 15.60 -13.82 -98.43
C GLY A 159 15.48 -15.19 -99.09
N ARG A 160 14.70 -16.12 -98.51
CA ARG A 160 14.38 -17.41 -99.15
C ARG A 160 13.49 -17.28 -100.39
N LEU A 161 12.70 -16.20 -100.51
CA LEU A 161 11.89 -15.90 -101.70
C LEU A 161 12.66 -15.14 -102.80
N GLY A 162 13.94 -14.81 -102.58
CA GLY A 162 14.76 -14.10 -103.57
C GLY A 162 14.51 -12.59 -103.64
N VAL A 163 13.80 -12.00 -102.67
CA VAL A 163 13.54 -10.56 -102.57
C VAL A 163 14.47 -9.97 -101.52
N THR A 164 15.31 -9.00 -101.91
CA THR A 164 16.19 -8.27 -100.99
C THR A 164 15.49 -7.02 -100.46
N VAL A 165 15.17 -7.02 -99.17
CA VAL A 165 14.54 -5.89 -98.48
C VAL A 165 15.54 -5.32 -97.47
N THR A 166 15.64 -4.01 -97.39
CA THR A 166 16.53 -3.37 -96.41
C THR A 166 15.99 -3.55 -94.99
N GLU A 167 16.87 -3.58 -93.99
CA GLU A 167 16.49 -3.73 -92.58
C GLU A 167 15.54 -2.62 -92.11
N ALA A 168 15.64 -1.43 -92.69
CA ALA A 168 14.74 -0.31 -92.44
C ALA A 168 13.30 -0.61 -92.89
N ASP A 169 13.11 -1.18 -94.08
CA ASP A 169 11.78 -1.50 -94.63
C ASP A 169 11.11 -2.65 -93.87
N ALA A 170 11.88 -3.68 -93.49
CA ALA A 170 11.38 -4.81 -92.71
C ALA A 170 10.92 -4.38 -91.31
N ARG A 171 11.70 -3.51 -90.62
CA ARG A 171 11.30 -2.94 -89.33
C ARG A 171 10.04 -2.06 -89.45
N GLN A 172 9.93 -1.25 -90.50
CA GLN A 172 8.78 -0.38 -90.72
C GLN A 172 7.48 -1.16 -91.01
N ALA A 173 7.58 -2.32 -91.66
CA ALA A 173 6.44 -3.21 -91.91
C ALA A 173 5.98 -3.92 -90.63
N VAL A 174 6.92 -4.44 -89.82
CA VAL A 174 6.62 -5.06 -88.52
C VAL A 174 6.00 -4.04 -87.56
N ALA A 175 6.55 -2.83 -87.46
CA ALA A 175 6.02 -1.77 -86.61
C ALA A 175 4.61 -1.29 -87.01
N ARG A 176 4.28 -1.32 -88.32
CA ARG A 176 2.93 -0.99 -88.79
C ARG A 176 1.90 -2.07 -88.43
N ASN A 177 2.29 -3.36 -88.47
CA ASN A 177 1.39 -4.45 -88.11
C ASN A 177 1.20 -4.58 -86.59
N THR A 178 2.23 -4.35 -85.78
CA THR A 178 2.10 -4.37 -84.31
C THR A 178 1.25 -3.24 -83.75
N GLN A 179 1.08 -2.12 -84.47
CA GLN A 179 0.12 -1.05 -84.11
C GLN A 179 -1.33 -1.30 -84.56
N GLN A 180 -1.58 -2.30 -85.40
CA GLN A 180 -2.94 -2.64 -85.85
C GLN A 180 -3.65 -3.68 -84.95
N GLU A 181 -2.93 -4.42 -84.12
CA GLU A 181 -3.49 -5.48 -83.25
C GLU A 181 -3.58 -5.13 -81.75
N GLY A 182 -3.13 -3.94 -81.33
CA GLY A 182 -3.30 -3.42 -79.97
C GLY A 182 -4.49 -2.48 -79.83
#